data_AF-A0A523CXQ3-F1
#
_entry.id   AF-A0A523CXQ3-F1
#
_cell.length_a   1.000
_cell.length_b   1.000
_cell.length_c   1.000
_cell.angle_alpha   90.00
_cell.angle_beta   90.00
_cell.angle_gamma   90.00
#
_symmetry.space_group_name_H-M   'P 1'
#
loop_
_entity.id
_entity.type
_entity.pdbx_description
1 polymer ?
#
loop_
_entity_poly.entity_id
_entity_poly.type
_entity_poly.pdbx_seq_one_letter_code
_entity_poly.pdbx_strand_id
1 'polypeptide(L)' 'MRETTLNKKLLSLRKKTSWSWERICREFHRVMGEEGPSHTTLFRYASGRVKRPNVITERYVRQAIQKLTVELRKK' A
#
# COMPACT_ATOMS: atom_id res chain seq x y z
N MET A 1 18.92 8.35 -8.59
CA MET A 1 17.50 8.53 -8.16
C MET A 1 17.26 7.65 -6.94
N ARG A 2 16.87 8.21 -5.78
CA ARG A 2 16.67 7.39 -4.56
C ARG A 2 15.41 6.54 -4.73
N GLU A 3 15.58 5.25 -4.97
CA GLU A 3 14.50 4.27 -4.91
C GLU A 3 13.84 4.36 -3.53
N THR A 4 12.62 4.91 -3.48
CA THR A 4 11.85 4.95 -2.25
C THR A 4 11.30 3.55 -1.99
N THR A 5 11.82 2.91 -0.94
CA THR A 5 11.43 1.58 -0.49
C THR A 5 9.91 1.51 -0.27
N LEU A 6 9.28 0.38 -0.63
CA LEU A 6 7.82 0.17 -0.54
C LEU A 6 7.26 0.55 0.84
N ASN A 7 8.02 0.24 1.89
CA ASN A 7 7.78 0.64 3.27
C ASN A 7 7.51 2.14 3.41
N LYS A 8 8.42 2.99 2.91
CA LYS A 8 8.32 4.45 3.00
C LYS A 8 7.10 4.98 2.26
N LYS A 9 6.75 4.37 1.12
CA LYS A 9 5.56 4.75 0.34
C LYS A 9 4.27 4.42 1.10
N LEU A 10 4.18 3.24 1.71
CA LEU A 10 3.04 2.85 2.56
C LEU A 10 2.88 3.78 3.77
N LEU A 11 3.97 4.08 4.47
CA LEU A 11 3.95 4.99 5.62
C LEU A 11 3.57 6.42 5.22
N SER A 12 4.09 6.91 4.09
CA SER A 12 3.76 8.23 3.56
C SER A 12 2.27 8.33 3.17
N LEU A 13 1.74 7.31 2.48
CA LEU A 13 0.32 7.23 2.15
C LEU A 13 -0.53 7.29 3.43
N ARG A 14 -0.22 6.44 4.42
CA ARG A 14 -0.96 6.40 5.69
C ARG A 14 -0.91 7.74 6.42
N LYS A 15 0.25 8.41 6.46
CA LYS A 15 0.39 9.74 7.07
C LYS A 15 -0.43 10.81 6.33
N LYS A 16 -0.48 10.74 4.99
CA LYS A 16 -1.24 11.69 4.18
C LYS A 16 -2.75 11.53 4.35
N THR A 17 -3.23 10.31 4.48
CA THR A 17 -4.67 10.03 4.57
C THR A 17 -5.19 9.94 5.99
N SER A 18 -4.32 9.73 6.98
CA SER A 18 -4.66 9.41 8.37
C SER A 18 -5.57 8.17 8.51
N TRP A 19 -5.52 7.25 7.55
CA TRP A 19 -6.36 6.05 7.53
C TRP A 19 -5.78 4.90 8.37
N SER A 20 -6.66 4.04 8.92
CA SER A 20 -6.27 2.76 9.51
C SER A 20 -5.77 1.79 8.43
N TRP A 21 -5.05 0.74 8.83
CA TRP A 21 -4.61 -0.28 7.88
C TRP A 21 -5.78 -1.07 7.29
N GLU A 22 -6.88 -1.29 8.03
CA GLU A 22 -8.07 -1.92 7.43
C GLU A 22 -8.66 -1.04 6.35
N ARG A 23 -8.73 0.28 6.58
CA ARG A 23 -9.24 1.21 5.58
C ARG A 23 -8.33 1.26 4.35
N ILE A 24 -7.01 1.32 4.52
CA ILE A 24 -6.07 1.26 3.39
C ILE A 24 -6.23 -0.05 2.61
N CYS A 25 -6.39 -1.17 3.30
CA CYS A 25 -6.62 -2.47 2.68
C CYS A 25 -7.88 -2.46 1.79
N ARG A 26 -9.01 -2.00 2.33
CA ARG A 26 -10.28 -1.89 1.60
C ARG A 26 -10.15 -0.98 0.38
N GLU A 27 -9.49 0.15 0.53
CA GLU A 27 -9.26 1.09 -0.58
C GLU A 27 -8.35 0.49 -1.65
N PHE A 28 -7.34 -0.29 -1.25
CA PHE A 28 -6.50 -1.01 -2.20
C PHE A 28 -7.29 -2.05 -3.01
N HIS A 29 -8.15 -2.84 -2.34
CA HIS A 29 -9.03 -3.77 -3.05
C HIS A 29 -9.98 -3.02 -3.99
N ARG A 30 -10.57 -1.90 -3.54
CA ARG A 30 -11.46 -1.06 -4.36
C ARG A 30 -10.80 -0.53 -5.63
N VAL A 31 -9.61 0.08 -5.52
CA VAL A 31 -8.93 0.67 -6.71
C VAL A 31 -8.31 -0.37 -7.63
N MET A 32 -8.01 -1.56 -7.10
CA MET A 32 -7.49 -2.67 -7.90
C MET A 32 -8.61 -3.46 -8.58
N GLY A 33 -9.79 -3.52 -7.99
CA GLY A 33 -10.92 -4.32 -8.47
C GLY A 33 -10.79 -5.82 -8.17
N GLU A 34 -9.84 -6.20 -7.32
CA GLU A 34 -9.54 -7.58 -6.94
C GLU A 34 -9.08 -7.64 -5.47
N GLU A 35 -9.21 -8.82 -4.86
CA GLU A 35 -8.66 -9.05 -3.53
C GLU A 35 -7.14 -9.16 -3.58
N GLY A 36 -6.49 -8.51 -2.63
CA GLY A 36 -5.04 -8.48 -2.47
C GLY A 36 -4.62 -8.76 -1.04
N PRO A 37 -3.41 -8.33 -0.63
CA PRO A 37 -2.87 -8.61 0.69
C PRO A 37 -3.75 -8.04 1.81
N SER A 38 -3.82 -8.77 2.92
CA SER A 38 -4.53 -8.34 4.13
C SER A 38 -3.91 -7.09 4.77
N HIS A 39 -4.67 -6.40 5.60
CA HIS A 39 -4.19 -5.23 6.36
C HIS A 39 -2.96 -5.56 7.25
N THR A 40 -2.90 -6.77 7.83
CA THR A 40 -1.74 -7.23 8.61
C THR A 40 -0.51 -7.42 7.73
N THR A 41 -0.69 -7.87 6.49
CA THR A 41 0.38 -7.98 5.51
C THR A 41 0.89 -6.57 5.14
N LEU A 42 -0.01 -5.64 4.83
CA LEU A 42 0.35 -4.24 4.57
C LEU A 42 1.13 -3.61 5.74
N PHE A 43 0.69 -3.85 6.98
CA PHE A 43 1.40 -3.39 8.17
C PHE A 43 2.82 -3.97 8.26
N ARG A 44 3.00 -5.28 8.01
CA ARG A 44 4.34 -5.90 8.01
C ARG A 44 5.27 -5.27 6.97
N TYR A 45 4.77 -5.01 5.76
CA TYR A 45 5.53 -4.30 4.71
C TYR A 45 5.89 -2.87 5.13
N ALA A 46 4.95 -2.14 5.74
CA ALA A 46 5.17 -0.79 6.25
C ALA A 46 6.09 -0.73 7.47
N SER A 47 6.20 -1.79 8.26
CA SER A 47 7.13 -1.89 9.40
C SER A 47 8.47 -2.52 9.04
N GLY A 48 8.66 -2.99 7.80
CA GLY A 48 9.89 -3.67 7.38
C GLY A 48 10.09 -5.04 8.04
N ARG A 49 9.03 -5.61 8.62
CA ARG A 49 9.06 -6.91 9.34
C ARG A 49 8.74 -8.10 8.43
N VAL A 50 8.86 -7.93 7.11
CA VAL A 50 8.59 -8.99 6.13
C VAL A 50 9.81 -9.90 6.06
N LYS A 51 9.68 -11.13 6.58
CA LYS A 51 10.76 -12.13 6.56
C LYS A 51 11.06 -12.67 5.14
N ARG A 52 10.05 -12.71 4.27
CA ARG A 52 10.16 -13.17 2.87
C ARG A 52 9.35 -12.23 1.98
N PRO A 53 10.00 -11.27 1.31
CA PRO A 53 9.32 -10.39 0.36
C PRO A 53 8.71 -11.21 -0.78
N ASN A 54 7.45 -10.94 -1.10
CA ASN A 54 6.75 -11.59 -2.20
C ASN A 54 6.59 -10.58 -3.34
N VAL A 55 7.18 -10.88 -4.49
CA VAL A 55 7.18 -9.99 -5.68
C VAL A 55 5.76 -9.67 -6.15
N ILE A 56 4.84 -10.63 -6.10
CA ILE A 56 3.44 -10.43 -6.49
C ILE A 56 2.77 -9.44 -5.53
N THR A 57 2.96 -9.64 -4.22
CA THR A 57 2.44 -8.72 -3.21
C THR A 57 3.03 -7.32 -3.35
N GLU A 58 4.34 -7.20 -3.57
CA GLU A 58 4.98 -5.90 -3.77
C GLU A 58 4.45 -5.19 -5.01
N ARG A 59 4.29 -5.91 -6.13
CA ARG A 59 3.74 -5.38 -7.36
C ARG A 59 2.31 -4.88 -7.15
N TYR A 60 1.47 -5.68 -6.51
CA TYR A 60 0.11 -5.31 -6.15
C TYR A 60 0.10 -4.01 -5.33
N VAL A 61 0.88 -3.96 -4.25
CA VAL A 61 0.91 -2.80 -3.35
C VAL A 61 1.42 -1.54 -4.07
N ARG A 62 2.46 -1.66 -4.92
CA ARG A 62 2.97 -0.54 -5.72
C ARG A 62 1.89 0.02 -6.66
N GLN A 63 1.16 -0.85 -7.35
CA GLN A 63 0.08 -0.45 -8.26
C GLN A 63 -1.09 0.17 -7.50
N ALA A 64 -1.51 -0.44 -6.39
CA ALA A 64 -2.58 0.07 -5.55
C ALA A 64 -2.26 1.46 -5.00
N ILE A 65 -1.03 1.69 -4.51
CA ILE A 65 -0.56 3.02 -4.08
C ILE A 65 -0.65 4.03 -5.23
N GLN A 66 -0.20 3.67 -6.43
CA GLN A 66 -0.24 4.57 -7.59
C GLN A 66 -1.68 4.94 -7.95
N LYS A 67 -2.56 3.96 -8.13
CA LYS A 67 -3.98 4.21 -8.47
C LYS A 67 -4.67 5.07 -7.41
N LEU A 68 -4.52 4.71 -6.13
CA LEU A 68 -5.10 5.46 -5.03
C LEU A 68 -4.53 6.89 -4.94
N THR A 69 -3.23 7.07 -5.18
CA THR A 69 -2.62 8.41 -5.18
C THR A 69 -3.17 9.30 -6.29
N VAL A 70 -3.42 8.74 -7.48
CA VAL A 70 -4.06 9.46 -8.59
C VAL A 70 -5.49 9.84 -8.21
N GLU A 71 -6.26 8.92 -7.63
CA GLU A 71 -7.63 9.19 -7.21
C GLU A 71 -7.71 10.27 -6.12
N LEU A 72 -6.83 10.20 -5.11
CA LEU A 72 -6.72 11.21 -4.04
C LEU A 72 -6.26 12.59 -4.52
N ARG A 73 -5.74 12.71 -5.74
CA ARG A 73 -5.41 14.01 -6.35
C ARG A 73 -6.56 14.58 -7.19
N LYS A 74 -7.49 13.73 -7.62
CA LYS A 74 -8.67 14.11 -8.41
C LYS A 74 -9.86 14.53 -7.55
N LYS A 75 -9.84 14.16 -6.27
CA LYS A 75 -10.73 14.67 -5.22
C LYS A 75 -10.16 15.94 -4.61
#